data_AF-A0A847BDV6-F1
#
_entry.id   AF-A0A847BDV6-F1
#
_cell.length_a   1.000
_cell.length_b   1.000
_cell.length_c   1.000
_cell.angle_alpha   90.00
_cell.angle_beta   90.00
_cell.angle_gamma   90.00
#
_symmetry.space_group_name_H-M   'P 1'
#
loop_
_entity.id
_entity.type
_entity.pdbx_description
1 polymer ?
#
loop_
_entity_poly.entity_id
_entity_poly.type
_entity_poly.pdbx_seq_one_letter_code
_entity_poly.pdbx_strand_id
1 'polypeptide(L)'
;MLQNNPLLAQLKQQIRKTTPRAEGVIKATDKGFGFLETDDGQSYFVPPPAMKQVLHGDRVQATIHENGDKTSVEPDTLLEAGLSRFIARVQKRDGRLAVVPDHPSINNSLKARIKNSLDEAGIDDRDWVVARLVRHPLKPEDRAFFTQIDELVAKADDPAVPWRVTLARHALEQECPEAGSDWPLRDEGLVREDLTA
;
A
#
# COMPACT_ATOMS: atom_id res chain seq x y z
N MET A 1 1.82 2.43 -39.34
CA MET A 1 0.67 1.54 -39.65
C MET A 1 1.02 0.09 -39.29
N LEU A 2 1.01 -0.27 -37.99
CA LEU A 2 1.30 -1.62 -37.49
C LEU A 2 0.07 -2.28 -36.85
N GLN A 3 -1.11 -1.70 -37.02
CA GLN A 3 -2.24 -1.88 -36.11
C GLN A 3 -3.15 -3.07 -36.44
N ASN A 4 -3.14 -3.62 -37.66
CA ASN A 4 -4.14 -4.64 -38.06
C ASN A 4 -3.49 -5.80 -38.84
N ASN A 5 -2.68 -6.62 -38.18
CA ASN A 5 -2.29 -7.93 -38.73
C ASN A 5 -2.65 -9.04 -37.73
N PRO A 6 -3.66 -9.89 -38.01
CA PRO A 6 -4.09 -10.96 -37.10
C PRO A 6 -2.97 -11.99 -36.82
N LEU A 7 -2.03 -12.17 -37.76
CA LEU A 7 -0.85 -13.02 -37.57
C LEU A 7 0.12 -12.47 -36.51
N LEU A 8 0.31 -11.15 -36.43
CA LEU A 8 1.16 -10.54 -35.40
C LEU A 8 0.53 -10.65 -34.00
N ALA A 9 -0.80 -10.58 -33.92
CA ALA A 9 -1.50 -10.80 -32.66
C ALA A 9 -1.37 -12.25 -32.19
N GLN A 10 -1.51 -13.22 -33.10
CA GLN A 10 -1.26 -14.64 -32.80
C GLN A 10 0.19 -14.92 -32.39
N LEU A 11 1.17 -14.34 -33.09
CA LEU A 11 2.59 -14.47 -32.75
C LEU A 11 2.91 -13.88 -31.37
N LYS A 12 2.38 -12.69 -31.05
CA LYS A 12 2.51 -12.09 -29.71
C LYS A 12 1.89 -12.96 -28.62
N GLN A 13 0.72 -13.55 -28.87
CA GLN A 13 0.06 -14.45 -27.93
C GLN A 13 0.84 -15.76 -27.73
N GLN A 14 1.42 -16.33 -28.80
CA GLN A 14 2.29 -17.51 -28.70
C GLN A 14 3.56 -17.20 -27.91
N ILE A 15 4.25 -16.08 -28.20
CA ILE A 15 5.45 -15.67 -27.46
C ILE A 15 5.15 -15.56 -25.97
N ARG A 16 4.05 -14.89 -25.58
CA ARG A 16 3.62 -14.74 -24.18
C ARG A 16 3.30 -16.06 -23.45
N LYS A 17 2.98 -17.12 -24.19
CA LYS A 17 2.69 -18.46 -23.63
C LYS A 17 3.96 -19.29 -23.41
N THR A 18 5.00 -19.05 -24.21
CA THR A 18 6.24 -19.83 -24.15
C THR A 18 7.29 -19.20 -23.23
N THR A 19 7.16 -17.93 -22.87
CA THR A 19 8.14 -17.26 -21.98
C THR A 19 8.03 -17.77 -20.54
N PRO A 20 9.16 -18.13 -19.90
CA PRO A 20 9.16 -18.56 -18.50
C PRO A 20 8.63 -17.46 -17.57
N ARG A 21 7.79 -17.86 -16.63
CA ARG A 21 7.19 -16.98 -15.61
C ARG A 21 7.68 -17.39 -14.23
N ALA A 22 7.88 -16.38 -13.39
CA ALA A 22 8.17 -16.56 -11.97
C ALA A 22 7.15 -15.81 -11.14
N GLU A 23 6.78 -16.38 -10.01
CA GLU A 23 5.92 -15.76 -9.01
C GLU A 23 6.74 -15.49 -7.76
N GLY A 24 6.56 -14.31 -7.17
CA GLY A 24 7.34 -13.91 -6.02
C GLY A 24 6.93 -12.57 -5.43
N VAL A 25 7.68 -12.15 -4.41
CA VAL A 25 7.49 -10.90 -3.69
C VAL A 25 8.53 -9.88 -4.13
N ILE A 26 8.08 -8.65 -4.41
CA ILE A 26 8.96 -7.56 -4.79
C ILE A 26 9.67 -6.97 -3.57
N LYS A 27 10.99 -6.97 -3.61
CA LYS A 27 11.89 -6.30 -2.67
C LYS A 27 12.51 -5.08 -3.34
N ALA A 28 11.97 -3.90 -3.04
CA ALA A 28 12.55 -2.63 -3.47
C ALA A 28 13.87 -2.32 -2.74
N THR A 29 14.76 -1.60 -3.41
CA THR A 29 16.00 -1.03 -2.84
C THR A 29 16.02 0.48 -3.01
N ASP A 30 16.83 1.18 -2.23
CA ASP A 30 16.95 2.65 -2.27
C ASP A 30 17.51 3.19 -3.60
N LYS A 31 18.16 2.33 -4.39
CA LYS A 31 18.78 2.70 -5.67
C LYS A 31 17.80 2.68 -6.85
N GLY A 32 16.51 2.46 -6.61
CA GLY A 32 15.44 2.52 -7.62
C GLY A 32 15.31 1.26 -8.48
N PHE A 33 16.13 0.24 -8.26
CA PHE A 33 15.90 -1.13 -8.74
C PHE A 33 15.39 -2.01 -7.60
N GLY A 34 14.93 -3.21 -7.92
CA GLY A 34 14.47 -4.16 -6.92
C GLY A 34 14.78 -5.59 -7.32
N PHE A 35 14.32 -6.51 -6.50
CA PHE A 35 14.42 -7.94 -6.74
C PHE A 35 13.06 -8.59 -6.59
N LEU A 36 12.80 -9.63 -7.38
CA LEU A 36 11.68 -10.54 -7.17
C LEU A 36 12.22 -11.77 -6.47
N GLU A 37 11.87 -11.93 -5.19
CA GLU A 37 12.16 -13.15 -4.44
C GLU A 37 11.04 -14.16 -4.67
N THR A 38 11.38 -15.27 -5.30
CA THR A 38 10.45 -16.39 -5.52
C THR A 38 10.34 -17.27 -4.28
N ASP A 39 9.25 -18.05 -4.20
CA ASP A 39 9.01 -18.98 -3.10
C ASP A 39 10.12 -20.06 -3.00
N ASP A 40 10.78 -20.36 -4.12
CA ASP A 40 11.92 -21.30 -4.20
C ASP A 40 13.25 -20.69 -3.72
N GLY A 41 13.24 -19.45 -3.22
CA GLY A 41 14.41 -18.75 -2.69
C GLY A 41 15.33 -18.14 -3.76
N GLN A 42 14.94 -18.20 -5.04
CA GLN A 42 15.68 -17.53 -6.12
C GLN A 42 15.29 -16.05 -6.19
N SER A 43 16.28 -15.19 -6.45
CA SER A 43 16.10 -13.75 -6.54
C SER A 43 16.42 -13.26 -7.95
N TYR A 44 15.44 -12.62 -8.60
CA TYR A 44 15.57 -12.08 -9.95
C TYR A 44 15.66 -10.56 -9.94
N PHE A 45 16.47 -9.99 -10.83
CA PHE A 45 16.66 -8.53 -10.89
C PHE A 45 15.48 -7.83 -11.60
N VAL A 46 14.86 -6.86 -10.92
CA VAL A 46 13.80 -6.02 -11.47
C VAL A 46 14.40 -4.67 -11.87
N PRO A 47 14.39 -4.29 -13.15
CA PRO A 47 15.01 -3.06 -13.61
C PRO A 47 14.20 -1.82 -13.18
N PRO A 48 14.84 -0.64 -13.06
CA PRO A 48 14.16 0.58 -12.60
C PRO A 48 12.87 0.99 -13.36
N PRO A 49 12.75 0.80 -14.69
CA PRO A 49 11.50 1.07 -15.39
C PRO A 49 10.34 0.17 -14.95
N ALA A 50 10.63 -1.10 -14.67
CA ALA A 50 9.64 -2.06 -14.18
C ALA A 50 9.26 -1.77 -12.72
N MET A 51 10.22 -1.36 -11.89
CA MET A 51 9.98 -0.95 -10.50
C MET A 51 9.03 0.25 -10.34
N LYS A 52 8.83 1.07 -11.37
CA LYS A 52 7.84 2.17 -11.31
C LYS A 52 6.39 1.68 -11.32
N GLN A 53 6.16 0.41 -11.65
CA GLN A 53 4.82 -0.18 -11.76
C GLN A 53 4.43 -1.03 -10.55
N VAL A 54 5.39 -1.29 -9.65
CA VAL A 54 5.24 -2.13 -8.45
C VAL A 54 5.74 -1.40 -7.20
N LEU A 55 5.31 -1.87 -6.04
CA LEU A 55 5.75 -1.43 -4.72
C LEU A 55 6.45 -2.57 -3.99
N HIS A 56 7.20 -2.20 -2.95
CA HIS A 56 7.76 -3.19 -2.03
C HIS A 56 6.64 -3.99 -1.37
N GLY A 57 6.81 -5.31 -1.30
CA GLY A 57 5.84 -6.23 -0.71
C GLY A 57 4.74 -6.69 -1.66
N ASP A 58 4.66 -6.15 -2.89
CA ASP A 58 3.72 -6.65 -3.89
C ASP A 58 4.09 -8.07 -4.29
N ARG A 59 3.10 -8.97 -4.31
CA ARG A 59 3.24 -10.31 -4.87
C ARG A 59 2.79 -10.28 -6.31
N VAL A 60 3.69 -10.60 -7.22
CA VAL A 60 3.45 -10.46 -8.67
C VAL A 60 3.91 -11.70 -9.41
N GLN A 61 3.24 -11.98 -10.52
CA GLN A 61 3.75 -12.85 -11.56
C GLN A 61 4.55 -12.00 -12.55
N ALA A 62 5.81 -12.38 -12.78
CA ALA A 62 6.72 -11.70 -13.68
C ALA A 62 7.19 -12.63 -14.79
N THR A 63 7.48 -12.04 -15.95
CA THR A 63 8.07 -12.74 -17.09
C THR A 63 9.60 -12.61 -17.02
N ILE A 64 10.30 -13.73 -17.15
CA ILE A 64 11.76 -13.77 -17.12
C ILE A 64 12.31 -13.47 -18.52
N HIS A 65 13.22 -12.51 -18.59
CA HIS A 65 13.96 -12.12 -19.78
C HIS A 65 15.46 -12.34 -19.55
N GLU A 66 16.04 -13.26 -20.31
CA GLU A 66 17.48 -13.48 -20.35
C GLU A 66 18.11 -12.62 -21.45
N ASN A 67 18.93 -11.65 -21.04
CA ASN A 67 19.74 -10.83 -21.95
C ASN A 67 21.21 -11.11 -21.66
N GLY A 68 21.75 -12.15 -22.32
CA GLY A 68 23.12 -12.62 -22.10
C GLY A 68 23.32 -13.12 -20.67
N ASP A 69 24.30 -12.57 -19.96
CA ASP A 69 24.64 -12.99 -18.58
C ASP A 69 23.71 -12.42 -17.50
N LYS A 70 22.72 -11.59 -17.87
CA LYS A 70 21.79 -10.96 -16.91
C LYS A 70 20.36 -11.43 -17.13
N THR A 71 19.83 -12.10 -16.12
CA THR A 71 18.41 -12.44 -16.00
C THR A 71 17.66 -11.27 -15.38
N SER A 72 16.74 -10.68 -16.13
CA SER A 72 15.87 -9.60 -15.69
C SER A 72 14.41 -10.05 -15.67
N VAL A 73 13.60 -9.48 -14.79
CA VAL A 73 12.17 -9.80 -14.71
C VAL A 73 11.32 -8.56 -14.94
N GLU A 74 10.24 -8.74 -15.69
CA GLU A 74 9.21 -7.73 -15.91
C GLU A 74 7.90 -8.19 -15.25
N PRO A 75 7.39 -7.47 -14.23
CA PRO A 75 6.10 -7.77 -13.61
C PRO A 75 4.97 -7.63 -14.63
N ASP A 76 4.12 -8.66 -14.75
CA ASP A 76 3.00 -8.70 -15.69
C ASP A 76 1.66 -8.63 -14.95
N THR A 77 1.48 -9.46 -13.91
CA THR A 77 0.21 -9.58 -13.18
C THR A 77 0.40 -9.40 -11.69
N LEU A 78 -0.43 -8.56 -11.06
CA LEU A 78 -0.50 -8.43 -9.60
C LEU A 78 -1.35 -9.55 -9.01
N LEU A 79 -0.78 -10.34 -8.11
CA LEU A 79 -1.49 -11.36 -7.35
C LEU A 79 -2.02 -10.76 -6.04
N GLU A 80 -1.16 -10.07 -5.30
CA GLU A 80 -1.50 -9.45 -4.02
C GLU A 80 -0.78 -8.11 -3.88
N ALA A 81 -1.51 -7.08 -3.46
CA ALA A 81 -0.92 -5.77 -3.18
C ALA A 81 -0.26 -5.78 -1.80
N GLY A 82 1.02 -5.43 -1.72
CA GLY A 82 1.76 -5.31 -0.46
C GLY A 82 1.30 -4.14 0.41
N LEU A 83 0.64 -3.14 -0.20
CA LEU A 83 0.06 -1.99 0.48
C LEU A 83 -1.43 -1.86 0.15
N SER A 84 -2.27 -1.91 1.18
CA SER A 84 -3.71 -1.65 1.09
C SER A 84 -4.08 -0.41 1.90
N ARG A 85 -4.12 -0.52 3.23
CA ARG A 85 -4.28 0.58 4.20
C ARG A 85 -2.94 0.82 4.89
N PHE A 86 -2.47 2.05 4.90
CA PHE A 86 -1.17 2.40 5.47
C PHE A 86 -1.18 3.80 6.06
N ILE A 87 -0.26 4.03 6.99
CA ILE A 87 0.03 5.37 7.49
C ILE A 87 0.95 6.07 6.51
N ALA A 88 0.68 7.34 6.24
CA ALA A 88 1.48 8.15 5.35
C ALA A 88 1.63 9.57 5.87
N ARG A 89 2.68 10.24 5.39
CA ARG A 89 2.85 11.67 5.56
C ARG A 89 2.35 12.39 4.33
N VAL A 90 1.60 13.46 4.54
CA VAL A 90 1.13 14.32 3.45
C VAL A 90 2.29 15.13 2.89
N GLN A 91 2.33 15.22 1.57
CA GLN A 91 3.23 16.07 0.82
C GLN A 91 2.41 16.95 -0.12
N LYS A 92 2.37 18.25 0.15
CA LYS A 92 1.64 19.22 -0.67
C LYS A 92 2.62 19.95 -1.59
N ARG A 93 2.51 19.76 -2.90
CA ARG A 93 3.35 20.44 -3.90
C ARG A 93 2.48 21.06 -4.99
N ASP A 94 2.59 22.37 -5.18
CA ASP A 94 1.91 23.12 -6.25
C ASP A 94 0.39 22.84 -6.35
N GLY A 95 -0.29 22.77 -5.21
CA GLY A 95 -1.73 22.47 -5.13
C GLY A 95 -2.09 21.01 -5.43
N ARG A 96 -1.11 20.11 -5.58
CA ARG A 96 -1.32 18.67 -5.68
C ARG A 96 -0.98 17.99 -4.36
N LEU A 97 -1.90 17.12 -3.93
CA LEU A 97 -1.71 16.28 -2.76
C LEU A 97 -1.03 14.97 -3.18
N ALA A 98 0.04 14.66 -2.48
CA ALA A 98 0.68 13.36 -2.51
C ALA A 98 0.88 12.86 -1.09
N VAL A 99 1.10 11.57 -0.95
CA VAL A 99 1.37 10.93 0.34
C VAL A 99 2.60 10.03 0.20
N VAL A 100 3.44 10.03 1.23
CA VAL A 100 4.60 9.16 1.33
C VAL A 100 4.33 8.13 2.42
N PRO A 101 4.23 6.83 2.09
CA PRO A 101 4.01 5.77 3.08
C PRO A 101 5.08 5.77 4.17
N ASP A 102 4.69 5.52 5.42
CA ASP A 102 5.59 5.38 6.56
C ASP A 102 6.18 3.95 6.63
N HIS A 103 7.01 3.63 5.63
CA HIS A 103 7.70 2.34 5.49
C HIS A 103 9.15 2.54 5.01
N PRO A 104 10.15 1.89 5.65
CA PRO A 104 11.57 2.16 5.37
C PRO A 104 11.97 1.88 3.91
N SER A 105 11.34 0.89 3.27
CA SER A 105 11.65 0.50 1.89
C SER A 105 10.77 1.18 0.83
N ILE A 106 9.87 2.09 1.21
CA ILE A 106 8.93 2.75 0.27
C ILE A 106 9.08 4.26 0.39
N ASN A 107 9.93 4.82 -0.48
CA ASN A 107 10.22 6.26 -0.51
C ASN A 107 9.46 7.00 -1.62
N ASN A 108 8.52 6.32 -2.28
CA ASN A 108 7.82 6.85 -3.44
C ASN A 108 6.66 7.73 -3.01
N SER A 109 6.59 8.94 -3.56
CA SER A 109 5.46 9.85 -3.38
C SER A 109 4.29 9.39 -4.26
N LEU A 110 3.19 9.01 -3.63
CA LEU A 110 1.99 8.51 -4.28
C LEU A 110 0.98 9.64 -4.42
N LYS A 111 0.39 9.81 -5.61
CA LYS A 111 -0.67 10.80 -5.79
C LYS A 111 -1.86 10.43 -4.94
N ALA A 112 -2.40 11.42 -4.24
CA ALA A 112 -3.50 11.23 -3.33
C ALA A 112 -4.65 12.19 -3.64
N ARG A 113 -5.86 11.77 -3.26
CA ARG A 113 -7.01 12.66 -3.10
C ARG A 113 -7.57 12.50 -1.70
N ILE A 114 -8.20 13.56 -1.22
CA ILE A 114 -8.92 13.53 0.05
C ILE A 114 -10.29 12.89 -0.20
N LYS A 115 -10.75 12.05 0.74
CA LYS A 115 -12.12 11.55 0.74
C LYS A 115 -13.08 12.72 0.89
N ASN A 116 -14.14 12.77 0.08
CA ASN A 116 -15.10 13.91 0.05
C ASN A 116 -15.70 14.31 1.41
N SER A 117 -15.66 13.42 2.41
CA SER A 117 -16.15 13.69 3.76
C SER A 117 -15.16 14.45 4.65
N LEU A 118 -13.92 14.64 4.20
CA LEU A 118 -12.84 15.24 4.98
C LEU A 118 -12.49 16.61 4.40
N ASP A 119 -12.25 17.59 5.26
CA ASP A 119 -11.95 18.96 4.85
C ASP A 119 -10.50 19.10 4.37
N GLU A 120 -10.33 19.59 3.14
CA GLU A 120 -9.02 19.83 2.54
C GLU A 120 -8.29 21.01 3.19
N ALA A 121 -9.03 21.97 3.77
CA ALA A 121 -8.42 23.08 4.49
C ALA A 121 -7.75 22.63 5.80
N GLY A 122 -8.18 21.50 6.36
CA GLY A 122 -7.65 20.94 7.60
C GLY A 122 -6.37 20.12 7.43
N ILE A 123 -5.84 19.94 6.22
CA ILE A 123 -4.66 19.10 5.95
C ILE A 123 -3.50 19.96 5.41
N ASP A 124 -2.40 19.93 6.15
CA ASP A 124 -1.17 20.64 5.85
C ASP A 124 -0.04 19.71 5.42
N ASP A 125 1.06 20.30 4.96
CA ASP A 125 2.26 19.54 4.61
C ASP A 125 2.81 18.83 5.86
N ARG A 126 3.24 17.57 5.70
CA ARG A 126 3.80 16.69 6.73
C ARG A 126 2.82 16.14 7.77
N ASP A 127 1.53 16.41 7.63
CA ASP A 127 0.51 15.81 8.48
C ASP A 127 0.47 14.28 8.33
N TRP A 128 0.08 13.61 9.41
CA TRP A 128 -0.05 12.17 9.46
C TRP A 128 -1.47 11.76 9.10
N VAL A 129 -1.59 10.88 8.12
CA VAL A 129 -2.89 10.44 7.59
C VAL A 129 -2.94 8.93 7.45
N VAL A 130 -4.15 8.38 7.54
CA VAL A 130 -4.45 7.03 7.06
C VAL A 130 -4.79 7.15 5.58
N ALA A 131 -4.03 6.46 4.74
CA ALA A 131 -4.26 6.38 3.32
C ALA A 131 -4.56 4.95 2.88
N ARG A 132 -5.31 4.84 1.79
CA ARG A 132 -5.61 3.57 1.12
C ARG A 132 -5.19 3.60 -0.33
N LEU A 133 -4.59 2.52 -0.81
CA LEU A 133 -4.30 2.34 -2.22
C LEU A 133 -5.58 1.98 -2.96
N VAL A 134 -6.00 2.84 -3.89
CA VAL A 134 -7.22 2.65 -4.70
C VAL A 134 -6.87 2.08 -6.07
N ARG A 135 -5.82 2.61 -6.70
CA ARG A 135 -5.38 2.20 -8.03
C ARG A 135 -3.96 1.68 -8.03
N HIS A 136 -3.71 0.66 -8.84
CA HIS A 136 -2.42 0.02 -8.96
C HIS A 136 -2.05 -0.17 -10.45
N PRO A 137 -0.86 0.23 -10.93
CA PRO A 137 -0.47 0.17 -12.35
C PRO A 137 -0.60 -1.20 -13.02
N LEU A 138 -0.37 -2.29 -12.27
CA LEU A 138 -0.57 -3.65 -12.77
C LEU A 138 -2.04 -4.08 -12.94
N LYS A 139 -3.03 -3.24 -12.57
CA LYS A 139 -4.44 -3.50 -12.88
C LYS A 139 -4.77 -2.94 -14.27
N PRO A 140 -5.52 -3.65 -15.12
CA PRO A 140 -5.73 -3.27 -16.53
C PRO A 140 -6.32 -1.87 -16.74
N GLU A 141 -7.14 -1.38 -15.80
CA GLU A 141 -7.84 -0.09 -15.90
C GLU A 141 -7.00 1.09 -15.40
N ASP A 142 -5.92 0.80 -14.67
CA ASP A 142 -5.16 1.79 -13.91
C ASP A 142 -3.82 2.08 -14.58
N ARG A 143 -3.49 3.37 -14.74
CA ARG A 143 -2.22 3.80 -15.37
C ARG A 143 -1.13 4.18 -14.37
N ALA A 144 -1.49 4.40 -13.12
CA ALA A 144 -0.59 4.92 -12.10
C ALA A 144 -1.12 4.57 -10.70
N PHE A 145 -0.22 4.57 -9.72
CA PHE A 145 -0.62 4.51 -8.32
C PHE A 145 -1.50 5.68 -7.97
N PHE A 146 -2.60 5.39 -7.29
CA PHE A 146 -3.50 6.41 -6.80
C PHE A 146 -4.03 6.00 -5.44
N THR A 147 -3.92 6.93 -4.50
CA THR A 147 -4.28 6.72 -3.11
C THR A 147 -5.40 7.66 -2.70
N GLN A 148 -6.12 7.27 -1.67
CA GLN A 148 -7.14 8.09 -1.06
C GLN A 148 -6.82 8.26 0.42
N ILE A 149 -6.87 9.50 0.89
CA ILE A 149 -6.74 9.83 2.31
C ILE A 149 -8.11 9.60 2.94
N ASP A 150 -8.17 8.68 3.89
CA ASP A 150 -9.40 8.31 4.59
C ASP A 150 -9.60 9.15 5.86
N GLU A 151 -8.53 9.43 6.59
CA GLU A 151 -8.56 10.06 7.91
C GLU A 151 -7.28 10.87 8.17
N LEU A 152 -7.43 12.00 8.86
CA LEU A 152 -6.32 12.75 9.47
C LEU A 152 -6.03 12.17 10.85
N VAL A 153 -4.85 11.60 11.04
CA VAL A 153 -4.43 10.98 12.31
C VAL A 153 -3.94 12.04 13.27
N ALA A 154 -2.98 12.85 12.86
CA ALA A 154 -2.36 13.85 13.70
C ALA A 154 -1.70 14.94 12.86
N LYS A 155 -1.60 16.14 13.43
CA LYS A 155 -0.80 17.21 12.86
C LYS A 155 0.69 16.91 13.01
N ALA A 156 1.50 17.44 12.10
CA ALA A 156 2.96 17.22 12.13
C ALA A 156 3.61 17.62 13.47
N ASP A 157 3.07 18.66 14.12
CA ASP A 157 3.61 19.24 15.36
C ASP A 157 2.98 18.66 16.65
N ASP A 158 2.08 17.67 16.54
CA ASP A 158 1.39 17.08 17.69
C ASP A 158 2.35 16.15 18.49
N PRO A 159 2.59 16.39 19.79
CA PRO A 159 3.44 15.52 20.60
C PRO A 159 2.87 14.10 20.75
N ALA A 160 1.57 13.91 20.53
CA ALA A 160 0.91 12.61 20.61
C ALA A 160 1.09 11.74 19.34
N VAL A 161 1.79 12.25 18.30
CA VAL A 161 2.04 11.53 17.04
C VAL A 161 2.46 10.07 17.23
N PRO A 162 3.44 9.71 18.09
CA PRO A 162 3.87 8.32 18.23
C PRO A 162 2.74 7.36 18.63
N TRP A 163 1.85 7.79 19.53
CA TRP A 163 0.72 6.99 19.97
C TRP A 163 -0.38 6.94 18.92
N ARG A 164 -0.80 8.09 18.39
CA ARG A 164 -1.90 8.17 17.42
C ARG A 164 -1.57 7.43 16.13
N VAL A 165 -0.34 7.56 15.63
CA VAL A 165 0.14 6.81 14.46
C VAL A 165 0.14 5.31 14.71
N THR A 166 0.57 4.86 15.89
CA THR A 166 0.61 3.42 16.22
C THR A 166 -0.80 2.85 16.34
N LEU A 167 -1.70 3.54 17.04
CA LEU A 167 -3.11 3.13 17.13
C LEU A 167 -3.76 3.09 15.75
N ALA A 168 -3.58 4.14 14.95
CA ALA A 168 -4.12 4.20 13.60
C ALA A 168 -3.53 3.10 12.70
N ARG A 169 -2.24 2.76 12.82
CA ARG A 169 -1.59 1.68 12.05
C ARG A 169 -2.26 0.33 12.31
N HIS A 170 -2.61 0.04 13.56
CA HIS A 170 -3.27 -1.20 13.97
C HIS A 170 -4.81 -1.14 13.92
N ALA A 171 -5.37 -0.03 13.43
CA ALA A 171 -6.82 0.20 13.39
C ALA A 171 -7.48 0.05 14.77
N LEU A 172 -6.80 0.53 15.81
CA LEU A 172 -7.30 0.56 17.19
C LEU A 172 -8.01 1.89 17.47
N GLU A 173 -8.98 1.84 18.38
CA GLU A 173 -9.71 3.00 18.84
C GLU A 173 -8.78 4.00 19.55
N GLN A 174 -8.97 5.28 19.23
CA GLN A 174 -8.24 6.38 19.89
C GLN A 174 -8.99 6.96 21.09
N GLU A 175 -10.27 6.59 21.23
CA GLU A 175 -11.16 7.14 22.26
C GLU A 175 -11.80 6.00 23.05
N CYS A 176 -12.16 6.29 24.29
CA CYS A 176 -12.93 5.38 25.11
C CYS A 176 -14.30 5.16 24.45
N PRO A 177 -14.86 3.94 24.48
CA PRO A 177 -16.24 3.75 24.08
C PRO A 177 -17.15 4.72 24.84
N GLU A 178 -18.14 5.27 24.15
CA GLU A 178 -19.21 6.02 24.79
C GLU A 178 -19.97 5.07 25.70
N ALA A 179 -19.72 5.19 27.00
CA ALA A 179 -20.42 4.41 27.99
C ALA A 179 -21.58 5.23 28.57
N GLY A 180 -22.73 4.57 28.76
CA GLY A 180 -23.87 5.17 29.42
C GLY A 180 -23.55 5.57 30.87
N SER A 181 -24.36 6.46 31.44
CA SER A 181 -24.28 6.82 32.86
C SER A 181 -24.81 5.72 33.79
N ASP A 182 -25.66 4.83 33.27
CA ASP A 182 -26.29 3.76 34.04
C ASP A 182 -25.53 2.45 33.87
N TRP A 183 -25.07 1.92 35.01
CA TRP A 183 -24.41 0.62 35.12
C TRP A 183 -25.24 -0.28 36.04
N PRO A 184 -26.44 -0.70 35.62
CA PRO A 184 -27.25 -1.59 36.42
C PRO A 184 -26.48 -2.87 36.63
N LEU A 185 -26.24 -3.17 37.89
CA LEU A 185 -25.58 -4.39 38.26
C LEU A 185 -26.48 -5.57 37.85
N ARG A 186 -25.90 -6.53 37.12
CA ARG A 186 -26.60 -7.76 36.81
C ARG A 186 -26.89 -8.51 38.11
N ASP A 187 -28.16 -8.75 38.40
CA ASP A 187 -28.54 -9.59 39.52
C ASP A 187 -28.27 -11.06 39.17
N GLU A 188 -27.25 -11.63 39.82
CA GLU A 188 -26.81 -13.01 39.65
C GLU A 188 -27.31 -13.91 40.79
N GLY A 189 -28.17 -13.40 41.69
CA GLY A 189 -28.68 -14.15 42.84
C GLY A 189 -27.61 -14.43 43.91
N LEU A 190 -26.50 -13.69 43.88
CA LEU A 190 -25.40 -13.82 44.83
C LEU A 190 -25.71 -13.08 46.13
N VAL A 191 -25.49 -13.74 47.27
CA VAL A 191 -25.56 -13.10 48.58
C VAL A 191 -24.26 -12.32 48.82
N ARG A 192 -24.35 -11.00 48.93
CA ARG A 192 -23.20 -10.12 49.20
C ARG A 192 -23.00 -9.96 50.70
N GLU A 193 -21.85 -10.38 51.20
CA GLU A 193 -21.40 -10.09 52.56
C GLU A 193 -20.68 -8.74 52.60
N ASP A 194 -20.99 -7.91 53.59
CA ASP A 194 -20.41 -6.57 53.75
C ASP A 194 -19.03 -6.65 54.41
N LEU A 195 -18.00 -6.21 53.69
CA LEU A 195 -16.59 -6.22 54.12
C LEU A 195 -16.04 -4.81 54.38
N THR A 196 -16.89 -3.79 54.60
CA THR A 196 -16.46 -2.39 54.71
C THR A 196 -15.92 -1.93 56.08
N ALA A 197 -15.59 -2.87 56.99
CA ALA A 197 -15.07 -2.59 58.34
C ALA A 197 -13.66 -1.97 58.38
#